data_AF-A0A6G3UES3-F1
#
_entry.id   AF-A0A6G3UES3-F1
#
_cell.length_a   1.000
_cell.length_b   1.000
_cell.length_c   1.000
_cell.angle_alpha   90.00
_cell.angle_beta   90.00
_cell.angle_gamma   90.00
#
_symmetry.space_group_name_H-M   'P 1'
#
loop_
_entity.id
_entity.type
_entity.pdbx_description
1 polymer ?
#
loop_
_entity_poly.entity_id
_entity_poly.type
_entity_poly.pdbx_seq_one_letter_code
_entity_poly.pdbx_strand_id
1 'polypeptide(L)'
;GVHLPAPLTTDRMRAEVRAELVVEGASAVRHQPWNGIPFKVYGAEAGRASVPAADWLAASAAARGSRTLTVGLAFAAFGLLLRRHRRLYGRYLALLGGGFAVGLGLIVHGWS
;
A
#
# COMPACT_ATOMS: atom_id res chain seq x y z
N GLY A 1 20.36 12.47 -14.72
CA GLY A 1 18.90 12.54 -14.47
C GLY A 1 18.67 13.45 -13.27
N VAL A 2 17.62 14.28 -13.32
CA VAL A 2 17.33 15.24 -12.24
C VAL A 2 16.79 14.49 -11.01
N HIS A 3 17.46 14.65 -9.86
CA HIS A 3 16.96 14.17 -8.58
C HIS A 3 15.88 15.13 -8.06
N LEU A 4 14.62 14.85 -8.38
CA LEU A 4 13.50 15.57 -7.78
C LEU A 4 13.42 15.21 -6.28
N PRO A 5 13.14 16.19 -5.39
CA PRO A 5 12.90 15.91 -4.00
C PRO A 5 11.71 14.96 -3.88
N ALA A 6 11.93 13.80 -3.27
CA ALA A 6 10.92 12.77 -3.06
C ALA A 6 10.56 12.76 -1.56
N PRO A 7 9.69 13.67 -1.10
CA PRO A 7 9.27 13.71 0.29
C PRO A 7 8.67 12.35 0.69
N LEU A 8 8.98 11.94 1.92
CA LEU A 8 8.57 10.65 2.52
C LEU A 8 9.14 9.41 1.81
N THR A 9 10.32 9.51 1.20
CA THR A 9 11.08 8.33 0.71
C THR A 9 12.51 8.38 1.22
N THR A 10 13.01 7.26 1.74
CA THR A 10 14.38 7.15 2.26
C THR A 10 15.24 6.21 1.43
N ASP A 11 16.57 6.29 1.56
CA ASP A 11 17.49 5.35 0.92
C ASP A 11 17.25 3.91 1.40
N ARG A 12 16.87 3.76 2.67
CA ARG A 12 16.50 2.47 3.26
C ARG A 12 15.30 1.84 2.54
N MET A 13 14.25 2.61 2.25
CA MET A 13 13.11 2.11 1.46
C MET A 13 13.55 1.62 0.08
N ARG A 14 14.46 2.33 -0.59
CA ARG A 14 14.99 1.93 -1.90
C ARG A 14 15.82 0.65 -1.82
N ALA A 15 16.64 0.50 -0.78
CA ALA A 15 17.42 -0.72 -0.56
C ALA A 15 16.52 -1.94 -0.33
N GLU A 16 15.48 -1.80 0.48
CA GLU A 16 14.51 -2.87 0.75
C GLU A 16 13.80 -3.32 -0.53
N VAL A 17 13.25 -2.37 -1.30
CA VAL A 17 12.58 -2.68 -2.58
C VAL A 17 13.51 -3.39 -3.55
N ARG A 18 14.79 -3.00 -3.63
CA ARG A 18 15.75 -3.71 -4.48
C ARG A 18 15.95 -5.16 -4.03
N ALA A 19 16.06 -5.40 -2.73
CA ALA A 19 16.19 -6.76 -2.20
C ALA A 19 14.96 -7.60 -2.54
N GLU A 20 13.76 -7.06 -2.36
CA GLU A 20 12.52 -7.77 -2.71
C GLU A 20 12.39 -8.04 -4.22
N LEU A 21 12.72 -7.07 -5.07
CA LEU A 21 12.67 -7.22 -6.53
C LEU A 21 13.66 -8.26 -7.05
N VAL A 22 14.84 -8.38 -6.44
CA VAL A 22 15.84 -9.41 -6.80
C VAL A 22 15.30 -10.81 -6.55
N VAL A 23 14.55 -11.00 -5.46
CA VAL A 23 14.02 -12.30 -5.05
C VAL A 23 12.72 -12.64 -5.80
N GLU A 24 11.85 -11.65 -5.98
CA GLU A 24 10.44 -11.90 -6.35
C GLU A 24 10.00 -11.22 -7.65
N GLY A 25 10.89 -10.47 -8.31
CA GLY A 25 10.61 -9.74 -9.54
C GLY A 25 9.37 -8.85 -9.41
N ALA A 26 8.50 -8.88 -10.43
CA ALA A 26 7.29 -8.06 -10.46
C ALA A 26 6.34 -8.29 -9.26
N SER A 27 6.38 -9.47 -8.63
CA SER A 27 5.46 -9.80 -7.53
C SER A 27 5.81 -9.10 -6.22
N ALA A 28 7.02 -8.56 -6.07
CA ALA A 28 7.46 -7.80 -4.90
C ALA A 28 6.53 -6.63 -4.54
N VAL A 29 5.83 -6.07 -5.54
CA VAL A 29 4.84 -4.98 -5.34
C VAL A 29 3.75 -5.33 -4.33
N ARG A 30 3.52 -6.62 -4.05
CA ARG A 30 2.54 -7.10 -3.08
C ARG A 30 2.91 -6.78 -1.62
N HIS A 31 4.18 -6.48 -1.33
CA HIS A 31 4.61 -6.11 0.04
C HIS A 31 4.26 -4.68 0.43
N GLN A 32 3.99 -3.82 -0.57
CA GLN A 32 3.64 -2.41 -0.40
C GLN A 32 2.59 -2.13 0.72
N PRO A 33 1.51 -2.92 0.89
CA PRO A 33 0.53 -2.72 1.96
C PRO A 33 1.09 -2.86 3.37
N TRP A 34 2.13 -3.69 3.54
CA TRP A 34 2.62 -4.15 4.83
C TRP A 34 3.86 -3.39 5.26
N ASN A 35 4.76 -3.11 4.33
CA ASN A 35 5.97 -2.35 4.62
C ASN A 35 5.75 -0.83 4.53
N GLY A 36 4.67 -0.35 3.90
CA GLY A 36 4.36 1.08 3.80
C GLY A 36 5.23 1.85 2.81
N ILE A 37 6.04 1.17 2.00
CA ILE A 37 6.91 1.81 1.01
C ILE A 37 6.04 2.34 -0.16
N PRO A 38 6.20 3.60 -0.61
CA PRO A 38 5.38 4.14 -1.68
C PRO A 38 5.53 3.38 -3.01
N PHE A 39 4.42 3.13 -3.71
CA PHE A 39 4.41 2.44 -5.01
C PHE A 39 5.35 3.06 -6.05
N LYS A 40 5.54 4.39 -6.01
CA LYS A 40 6.47 5.10 -6.91
C LYS A 40 7.92 4.60 -6.76
N VAL A 41 8.31 4.17 -5.55
CA VAL A 41 9.64 3.59 -5.28
C VAL A 41 9.74 2.21 -5.94
N TYR A 42 8.73 1.36 -5.74
CA TYR A 42 8.60 0.07 -6.40
C TYR A 42 8.69 0.16 -7.93
N GLY A 43 7.90 1.06 -8.55
CA GLY A 43 7.93 1.24 -10.00
C GLY A 43 9.28 1.77 -10.50
N ALA A 44 9.90 2.71 -9.77
CA ALA A 44 11.20 3.25 -10.15
C ALA A 44 12.32 2.20 -10.06
N GLU A 45 12.35 1.40 -8.98
CA GLU A 45 13.34 0.34 -8.82
C GLU A 45 13.07 -0.85 -9.77
N ALA A 46 11.81 -1.19 -10.07
CA ALA A 46 11.48 -2.21 -11.06
C ALA A 46 11.99 -1.84 -12.46
N GLY A 47 11.87 -0.56 -12.85
CA GLY A 47 12.46 -0.06 -14.08
C GLY A 47 13.99 -0.13 -14.09
N ARG A 48 14.64 0.18 -12.96
CA ARG A 48 16.11 0.04 -12.80
C ARG A 48 16.58 -1.41 -12.84
N ALA A 49 15.77 -2.33 -12.33
CA ALA A 49 16.02 -3.76 -12.34
C ALA A 49 15.62 -4.44 -13.67
N SER A 50 15.19 -3.67 -14.68
CA SER A 50 14.77 -4.18 -15.98
C SER A 50 13.67 -5.25 -15.92
N VAL A 51 12.77 -5.14 -14.93
CA VAL A 51 11.60 -6.03 -14.82
C VAL A 51 10.71 -5.82 -16.06
N PRO A 52 10.23 -6.90 -16.73
CA PRO A 52 9.37 -6.78 -17.89
C PRO A 52 8.11 -5.96 -17.57
N ALA A 53 7.80 -4.98 -18.43
CA ALA A 53 6.70 -4.05 -18.19
C ALA A 53 5.32 -4.75 -18.12
N ALA A 54 5.11 -5.80 -18.93
CA ALA A 54 3.88 -6.58 -18.92
C ALA A 54 3.67 -7.29 -17.57
N ASP A 55 4.71 -7.94 -17.05
CA ASP A 55 4.68 -8.63 -15.76
C ASP A 55 4.47 -7.64 -14.61
N TRP A 56 5.14 -6.48 -14.68
CA TRP A 56 4.97 -5.39 -13.73
C TRP A 56 3.52 -4.87 -13.71
N LEU A 57 2.92 -4.65 -14.88
CA LEU A 57 1.55 -4.18 -15.01
C LEU A 57 0.56 -5.23 -14.48
N ALA A 58 0.74 -6.50 -14.83
CA ALA A 58 -0.12 -7.59 -14.36
C ALA A 58 -0.05 -7.74 -12.84
N ALA A 59 1.15 -7.78 -12.26
CA ALA A 59 1.34 -7.88 -10.81
C ALA A 59 0.79 -6.65 -10.08
N SER A 60 1.01 -5.44 -10.61
CA SER A 60 0.48 -4.20 -10.06
C SER A 60 -1.06 -4.16 -10.10
N ALA A 61 -1.65 -4.58 -11.22
CA ALA A 61 -3.09 -4.65 -11.39
C ALA A 61 -3.72 -5.68 -10.46
N ALA A 62 -3.11 -6.86 -10.32
CA ALA A 62 -3.56 -7.88 -9.39
C ALA A 62 -3.50 -7.39 -7.93
N ALA A 63 -2.36 -6.82 -7.51
CA ALA A 63 -2.16 -6.35 -6.15
C ALA A 63 -3.11 -5.20 -5.78
N ARG A 64 -3.32 -4.24 -6.68
CA ARG A 64 -4.23 -3.10 -6.45
C ARG A 64 -5.70 -3.47 -6.59
N GLY A 65 -6.02 -4.27 -7.61
CA GLY A 65 -7.37 -4.72 -7.91
C GLY A 65 -7.93 -5.57 -6.78
N SER A 66 -7.18 -6.60 -6.36
CA SER A 66 -7.56 -7.43 -5.21
C SER A 66 -7.78 -6.59 -3.96
N ARG A 67 -6.86 -5.68 -3.62
CA ARG A 67 -6.98 -4.82 -2.44
C ARG A 67 -8.23 -3.94 -2.50
N THR A 68 -8.49 -3.30 -3.63
CA THR A 68 -9.65 -2.41 -3.81
C THR A 68 -10.95 -3.20 -3.68
N LEU A 69 -11.02 -4.38 -4.31
CA LEU A 69 -12.17 -5.27 -4.23
C LEU A 69 -12.39 -5.77 -2.80
N THR A 70 -11.35 -6.27 -2.13
CA THR A 70 -11.46 -6.76 -0.74
C THR A 70 -11.92 -5.67 0.20
N VAL A 71 -11.34 -4.46 0.13
CA VAL A 71 -11.75 -3.32 0.96
C VAL A 71 -13.19 -2.92 0.65
N GLY A 72 -13.55 -2.81 -0.62
CA GLY A 72 -14.92 -2.49 -1.05
C GLY A 72 -15.94 -3.50 -0.54
N LEU A 73 -15.66 -4.80 -0.69
CA LEU A 73 -16.52 -5.88 -0.21
C LEU A 73 -16.63 -5.88 1.32
N ALA A 74 -15.52 -5.68 2.03
CA ALA A 74 -15.52 -5.60 3.49
C ALA A 74 -16.39 -4.43 3.98
N PHE A 75 -16.24 -3.24 3.39
CA PHE A 75 -17.07 -2.09 3.73
C PHE A 75 -18.54 -2.27 3.32
N ALA A 76 -18.81 -2.92 2.18
CA ALA A 76 -20.18 -3.23 1.75
C ALA A 76 -20.86 -4.20 2.73
N ALA A 77 -20.18 -5.28 3.12
CA ALA A 77 -20.66 -6.25 4.10
C ALA A 77 -20.86 -5.60 5.47
N PHE A 78 -19.88 -4.80 5.93
CA PHE A 78 -19.98 -4.05 7.18
C PHE A 78 -21.17 -3.08 7.16
N GLY A 79 -21.34 -2.33 6.05
CA GLY A 79 -22.46 -1.43 5.86
C GLY A 79 -23.81 -2.13 5.87
N LEU A 80 -23.91 -3.32 5.25
CA LEU A 80 -25.12 -4.14 5.26
C LEU A 80 -25.47 -4.62 6.68
N LEU A 81 -24.47 -5.13 7.42
CA LEU A 81 -24.64 -5.62 8.79
C LEU A 81 -25.02 -4.50 9.76
N LEU A 82 -24.35 -3.35 9.68
CA LEU A 82 -24.61 -2.22 10.56
C LEU A 82 -25.78 -1.33 10.11
N ARG A 83 -26.41 -1.63 8.96
CA ARG A 83 -27.61 -0.92 8.48
C ARG A 83 -28.73 -0.91 9.52
N ARG A 84 -28.81 -1.96 10.37
CA ARG A 84 -29.78 -2.08 11.47
C ARG A 84 -29.36 -1.34 12.75
N HIS A 85 -28.08 -0.97 12.88
CA HIS A 85 -27.47 -0.35 14.06
C HIS A 85 -27.01 1.10 13.81
N ARG A 86 -27.79 1.87 13.03
CA ARG A 86 -27.43 3.26 12.64
C ARG A 86 -27.17 4.21 13.82
N ARG A 87 -27.69 3.90 15.01
CA ARG A 87 -27.43 4.67 16.24
C ARG A 87 -25.96 4.63 16.70
N LEU A 88 -25.16 3.65 16.24
CA LEU A 88 -23.75 3.50 16.56
C LEU A 88 -22.81 4.15 15.52
N TYR A 89 -23.36 4.90 14.56
CA TYR A 89 -22.62 5.52 13.45
C TYR A 89 -21.36 6.26 13.87
N GLY A 90 -21.49 7.18 14.83
CA GLY A 90 -20.37 7.98 15.31
C GLY A 90 -19.25 7.14 15.95
N ARG A 91 -19.60 6.05 16.65
CA ARG A 91 -18.61 5.22 17.36
C ARG A 91 -17.72 4.45 16.38
N TYR A 92 -18.30 3.79 15.38
CA TYR A 92 -17.47 3.08 14.42
C TYR A 92 -16.68 4.03 13.52
N LEU A 93 -17.22 5.22 13.23
CA LEU A 93 -16.49 6.24 12.45
C LEU A 93 -15.25 6.73 13.22
N ALA A 94 -15.41 7.00 14.52
CA ALA A 94 -14.30 7.39 15.39
C ALA A 94 -13.24 6.28 15.52
N LEU A 95 -13.66 5.02 15.68
CA LEU A 95 -12.75 3.88 15.75
C LEU A 95 -11.99 3.67 14.44
N LEU A 96 -12.67 3.72 13.30
CA LEU A 96 -12.04 3.57 11.98
C LEU A 96 -11.07 4.71 11.68
N GLY A 97 -11.48 5.96 11.91
CA GLY A 97 -10.64 7.13 11.69
C GLY A 97 -9.43 7.16 12.62
N GLY A 98 -9.63 6.86 13.90
CA GLY A 98 -8.55 6.78 14.89
C GLY A 98 -7.56 5.66 14.58
N GLY A 99 -8.05 4.46 14.25
CA GLY A 99 -7.20 3.34 13.86
C GLY A 99 -6.38 3.64 12.60
N PHE A 100 -6.97 4.33 11.62
CA PHE A 100 -6.25 4.79 10.43
C PHE A 100 -5.13 5.78 10.78
N ALA A 101 -5.43 6.80 11.60
CA ALA A 101 -4.43 7.80 11.99
C ALA A 101 -3.26 7.19 12.76
N VAL A 102 -3.54 6.28 13.70
CA VAL A 102 -2.51 5.55 14.46
C VAL A 102 -1.66 4.68 13.53
N GLY A 103 -2.30 3.88 12.66
CA GLY A 103 -1.58 3.02 11.72
C GLY A 103 -0.68 3.81 10.77
N LEU A 104 -1.17 4.94 10.24
CA LEU A 104 -0.38 5.82 9.40
C LEU A 104 0.81 6.42 10.17
N GLY A 105 0.60 6.85 11.41
CA GLY A 105 1.65 7.38 12.28
C GLY A 105 2.77 6.37 12.55
N LEU A 106 2.42 5.10 12.82
CA LEU A 106 3.38 4.02 13.03
C LEU A 106 4.24 3.76 11.79
N ILE A 107 3.63 3.75 10.61
CA ILE A 107 4.36 3.57 9.34
C ILE A 107 5.33 4.73 9.12
N VAL A 108 4.88 5.98 9.28
CA VAL A 108 5.74 7.16 9.11
C VAL A 108 6.90 7.13 10.11
N HIS A 109 6.63 6.80 11.37
CA HIS A 109 7.65 6.70 12.40
C HIS A 109 8.68 5.59 12.13
N GLY A 110 8.25 4.42 11.64
CA GLY A 110 9.15 3.31 11.33
C GLY A 110 10.14 3.59 10.18
N TRP A 111 9.88 4.61 9.38
CA TRP A 111 10.71 5.00 8.23
C TRP A 111 11.36 6.39 8.36
N SER A 112 11.07 7.13 9.43
CA SER A 112 11.74 8.38 9.78
C SER A 112 13.11 8.08 10.38
#